data_AF-A0A2H0B6C5-F1
#
_entry.id   AF-A0A2H0B6C5-F1
#
_cell.length_a   1.000
_cell.length_b   1.000
_cell.length_c   1.000
_cell.angle_alpha   90.00
_cell.angle_beta   90.00
_cell.angle_gamma   90.00
#
_symmetry.space_group_name_H-M   'P 1'
#
loop_
_entity.id
_entity.type
_entity.pdbx_description
1 polymer ?
#
loop_
_entity_poly.entity_id
_entity_poly.type
_entity_poly.pdbx_seq_one_letter_code
_entity_poly.pdbx_strand_id
1 'polypeptide(L)'
;MNIKTYLFIDGSNLYAGQYNLFGPNNYLNFSKFIGQAEIALKVKFHKIYFYASYSPKPKNLNQKVKQYLKNEALFYKNVKSLTNLTFFNGYRSKTSGKEKEVDVKLAVDIVDKSHRGEFSKIFLISGDADFMHALLVAKRLHKDISIISLQNGIPYRFSYLFPTYVFCFNRINFFFDKKQKIKIIKLSRNFVKKIPGMHASRAS
;
A
#
# COMPACT_ATOMS: atom_id res chain seq x y z
N MET A 1 -16.67 -6.87 -22.92
CA MET A 1 -16.13 -5.59 -22.41
C MET A 1 -14.73 -5.83 -21.86
N ASN A 2 -13.77 -4.96 -22.16
CA ASN A 2 -12.41 -5.09 -21.63
C ASN A 2 -12.40 -4.74 -20.13
N ILE A 3 -12.03 -5.67 -19.25
CA ILE A 3 -12.08 -5.48 -17.78
C ILE A 3 -10.97 -4.51 -17.37
N LYS A 4 -11.35 -3.25 -17.11
CA LYS A 4 -10.43 -2.26 -16.53
C LYS A 4 -10.31 -2.52 -15.03
N THR A 5 -9.08 -2.81 -14.59
CA THR A 5 -8.74 -3.07 -13.19
C THR A 5 -7.89 -1.94 -12.64
N TYR A 6 -8.36 -1.26 -11.60
CA TYR A 6 -7.64 -0.17 -10.94
C TYR A 6 -7.10 -0.63 -9.59
N LEU A 7 -5.93 -0.10 -9.21
CA LEU A 7 -5.31 -0.35 -7.91
C LEU A 7 -5.22 0.97 -7.16
N PHE A 8 -5.86 1.03 -5.99
CA PHE A 8 -5.75 2.14 -5.06
C PHE A 8 -4.86 1.72 -3.89
N ILE A 9 -4.00 2.62 -3.44
CA ILE A 9 -2.96 2.30 -2.46
C ILE A 9 -2.94 3.39 -1.41
N ASP A 10 -3.20 2.98 -0.18
CA ASP A 10 -2.84 3.73 1.02
C ASP A 10 -1.32 3.64 1.19
N GLY A 11 -0.65 4.66 0.66
CA GLY A 11 0.79 4.72 0.49
C GLY A 11 1.54 4.95 1.79
N SER A 12 0.94 5.66 2.75
CA SER A 12 1.48 5.86 4.08
C SER A 12 1.41 4.55 4.90
N ASN A 13 0.29 3.83 4.83
CA ASN A 13 0.16 2.51 5.44
C ASN A 13 1.12 1.49 4.81
N LEU A 14 1.20 1.46 3.48
CA LEU A 14 2.14 0.57 2.77
C LEU A 14 3.59 0.88 3.14
N TYR A 15 3.96 2.16 3.24
CA TYR A 15 5.30 2.57 3.64
C TYR A 15 5.64 2.14 5.08
N ALA A 16 4.73 2.36 6.03
CA ALA A 16 4.91 1.90 7.40
C ALA A 16 5.05 0.36 7.47
N GLY A 17 4.21 -0.36 6.73
CA GLY A 17 4.25 -1.82 6.62
C GLY A 17 5.59 -2.33 6.09
N GLN A 18 6.07 -1.78 4.97
CA GLN A 18 7.35 -2.21 4.38
C GLN A 18 8.55 -1.82 5.26
N TYR A 19 8.50 -0.68 5.94
CA TYR A 19 9.58 -0.24 6.82
C TYR A 19 9.73 -1.19 8.01
N ASN A 20 8.60 -1.61 8.60
CA ASN A 20 8.58 -2.58 9.69
C ASN A 20 9.08 -3.97 9.25
N LEU A 21 8.80 -4.39 8.01
CA LEU A 21 9.20 -5.71 7.51
C LEU A 21 10.65 -5.80 7.06
N PHE A 22 11.18 -4.73 6.47
CA PHE A 22 12.49 -4.75 5.80
C PHE A 22 13.54 -3.89 6.50
N GLY A 23 13.12 -3.11 7.50
CA GLY A 23 13.97 -2.29 8.34
C GLY A 23 14.49 -1.02 7.63
N PRO A 24 15.25 -0.19 8.36
CA PRO A 24 15.72 1.10 7.87
C PRO A 24 16.65 1.03 6.66
N ASN A 25 17.34 -0.11 6.47
CA ASN A 25 18.42 -0.27 5.49
C ASN A 25 17.93 -0.81 4.14
N ASN A 26 16.66 -1.21 4.06
CA ASN A 26 16.08 -1.78 2.86
C ASN A 26 14.76 -1.08 2.54
N TYR A 27 14.43 -1.03 1.25
CA TYR A 27 13.11 -0.59 0.80
C TYR A 27 12.55 -1.55 -0.23
N LEU A 28 11.23 -1.57 -0.31
CA LEU A 28 10.50 -2.35 -1.30
C LEU A 28 10.68 -1.72 -2.70
N ASN A 29 11.20 -2.47 -3.67
CA ASN A 29 11.18 -2.08 -5.07
C ASN A 29 9.75 -2.24 -5.61
N PHE A 30 9.03 -1.14 -5.65
CA PHE A 30 7.61 -1.06 -5.92
C PHE A 30 7.25 -1.62 -7.30
N SER A 31 8.02 -1.34 -8.35
CA SER A 31 7.77 -1.91 -9.68
C SER A 31 7.85 -3.45 -9.71
N LYS A 32 8.89 -4.05 -9.11
CA LYS A 32 9.00 -5.50 -9.00
C LYS A 32 7.90 -6.10 -8.12
N PHE A 33 7.53 -5.42 -7.04
CA PHE A 33 6.46 -5.84 -6.15
C PHE A 33 5.10 -5.87 -6.85
N ILE A 34 4.75 -4.81 -7.58
CA ILE A 34 3.52 -4.75 -8.40
C ILE A 34 3.55 -5.85 -9.47
N GLY A 35 4.68 -6.05 -10.17
CA GLY A 35 4.79 -7.13 -11.16
C GLY A 35 4.58 -8.52 -10.56
N GLN A 36 5.12 -8.80 -9.38
CA GLN A 36 4.83 -10.06 -8.66
C GLN A 36 3.37 -10.16 -8.23
N ALA A 37 2.76 -9.07 -7.78
CA ALA A 37 1.36 -9.03 -7.39
C ALA A 37 0.44 -9.34 -8.58
N GLU A 38 0.69 -8.74 -9.74
CA GLU A 38 -0.04 -9.00 -10.99
C GLU A 38 0.03 -10.47 -11.40
N ILE A 39 1.23 -11.07 -11.36
CA ILE A 39 1.44 -12.49 -11.66
C ILE A 39 0.65 -13.37 -10.67
N ALA A 40 0.81 -13.13 -9.37
CA ALA A 40 0.21 -13.96 -8.34
C ALA A 40 -1.32 -13.88 -8.33
N LEU A 41 -1.87 -12.71 -8.64
CA LEU A 41 -3.31 -12.46 -8.68
C LEU A 41 -3.93 -12.77 -10.05
N LYS A 42 -3.11 -13.03 -11.08
CA LYS A 42 -3.52 -13.18 -12.48
C LYS A 42 -4.33 -11.97 -12.98
N VAL A 43 -3.84 -10.77 -12.70
CA VAL A 43 -4.47 -9.50 -13.10
C VAL A 43 -3.45 -8.54 -13.69
N LYS A 44 -3.92 -7.54 -14.44
CA LYS A 44 -3.13 -6.38 -14.88
C LYS A 44 -3.74 -5.10 -14.33
N PHE A 45 -2.97 -4.30 -13.61
CA PHE A 45 -3.40 -3.02 -13.09
C PHE A 45 -3.28 -1.95 -14.19
N HIS A 46 -4.42 -1.50 -14.70
CA HIS A 46 -4.47 -0.56 -15.81
C HIS A 46 -4.14 0.87 -15.36
N LYS A 47 -4.54 1.22 -14.13
CA LYS A 47 -4.18 2.46 -13.45
C LYS A 47 -3.87 2.16 -11.99
N ILE A 48 -2.85 2.82 -11.46
CA ILE A 48 -2.44 2.72 -10.06
C ILE A 48 -2.54 4.12 -9.44
N TYR A 49 -3.25 4.25 -8.33
CA TYR A 49 -3.37 5.48 -7.57
C TYR A 49 -2.72 5.29 -6.20
N PHE A 50 -1.71 6.11 -5.93
CA PHE A 50 -0.92 6.03 -4.71
C PHE A 50 -1.10 7.29 -3.89
N TYR A 51 -1.62 7.18 -2.67
CA TYR A 51 -1.98 8.30 -1.82
C TYR A 51 -1.07 8.30 -0.59
N ALA A 52 -0.29 9.36 -0.40
CA ALA A 52 0.59 9.48 0.75
C ALA A 52 0.90 10.94 1.04
N SER A 53 1.55 11.21 2.17
CA SER A 53 2.26 12.46 2.40
C SER A 53 3.65 12.19 2.96
N TYR A 54 4.60 13.03 2.57
CA TYR A 54 5.97 12.95 3.09
C TYR A 54 6.02 13.24 4.59
N SER A 55 6.87 12.52 5.30
CA SER A 55 7.11 12.77 6.71
C SER A 55 7.80 14.12 6.91
N PRO A 56 7.45 14.85 8.00
CA PRO A 56 8.04 16.16 8.25
C PRO A 56 9.55 16.04 8.51
N LYS A 57 10.30 17.06 8.11
CA LYS A 57 11.73 17.20 8.45
C LYS A 57 11.83 17.98 9.76
N PRO A 58 12.12 17.33 10.90
CA PRO A 58 12.30 18.06 12.15
C PRO A 58 13.57 18.91 12.10
N LYS A 59 13.63 19.95 12.92
CA LYS A 59 14.81 20.84 13.03
C LYS A 59 16.06 20.06 13.46
N ASN A 60 15.92 19.13 14.40
CA ASN A 60 17.02 18.29 14.89
C ASN A 60 16.95 16.91 14.23
N LEU A 61 17.86 16.66 13.29
CA LEU A 61 17.95 15.41 12.56
C LEU A 61 18.94 14.45 13.22
N ASN A 62 18.45 13.57 14.09
CA ASN A 62 19.25 12.43 14.54
C ASN A 62 19.42 11.40 13.41
N GLN A 63 20.37 10.47 13.56
CA GLN A 63 20.69 9.48 12.52
C GLN A 63 19.48 8.60 12.16
N LYS A 64 18.65 8.22 13.14
CA LYS A 64 17.45 7.40 12.91
C LYS A 64 16.42 8.13 12.03
N VAL A 65 16.19 9.42 12.29
CA VAL A 65 15.29 10.26 11.49
C VAL A 65 15.86 10.48 10.08
N LYS A 66 17.15 10.82 9.94
CA LYS A 66 17.80 10.93 8.62
C LYS A 66 17.60 9.64 7.82
N GLN A 67 17.75 8.51 8.48
CA GLN A 67 17.65 7.22 7.86
C GLN A 67 16.23 6.87 7.41
N TYR A 68 15.25 7.13 8.28
CA TYR A 68 13.84 6.98 7.95
C TYR A 68 13.46 7.85 6.73
N LEU A 69 13.81 9.14 6.75
CA LEU A 69 13.51 10.06 5.64
C LEU A 69 14.21 9.66 4.33
N LYS A 70 15.45 9.14 4.40
CA LYS A 70 16.15 8.62 3.23
C LYS A 70 15.45 7.37 2.66
N ASN A 71 14.99 6.48 3.53
CA ASN A 71 14.23 5.29 3.14
C ASN A 71 12.90 5.67 2.47
N GLU A 72 12.12 6.57 3.09
CA GLU A 72 10.87 7.10 2.55
C GLU A 72 11.07 7.74 1.17
N ALA A 73 12.07 8.62 1.05
CA ALA A 73 12.36 9.32 -0.21
C ALA A 73 12.73 8.35 -1.34
N LEU A 74 13.55 7.32 -1.07
CA LEU A 74 13.92 6.31 -2.06
C LEU A 74 12.74 5.42 -2.43
N PHE A 75 11.93 5.03 -1.45
CA PHE A 75 10.71 4.26 -1.69
C PHE A 75 9.75 5.04 -2.59
N TYR A 76 9.36 6.28 -2.23
CA TYR A 76 8.45 7.09 -3.03
C TYR A 76 9.03 7.48 -4.39
N LYS A 77 10.35 7.70 -4.51
CA LYS A 77 11.00 7.86 -5.83
C LYS A 77 10.81 6.63 -6.70
N ASN A 78 10.92 5.44 -6.12
CA ASN A 78 10.71 4.20 -6.85
C ASN A 78 9.22 3.91 -7.15
N VAL A 79 8.30 4.37 -6.30
CA VAL A 79 6.86 4.34 -6.60
C VAL A 79 6.55 5.17 -7.85
N LYS A 80 7.06 6.41 -7.88
CA LYS A 80 6.84 7.37 -8.97
C LYS A 80 7.46 6.97 -10.32
N SER A 81 8.22 5.87 -10.40
CA SER A 81 8.81 5.41 -11.66
C SER A 81 7.88 4.56 -12.53
N LEU A 82 6.69 4.16 -12.04
CA LEU A 82 5.72 3.45 -12.88
C LEU A 82 4.92 4.42 -13.74
N THR A 83 4.80 4.13 -15.03
CA THR A 83 4.17 5.02 -16.03
C THR A 83 2.64 5.08 -15.92
N ASN A 84 2.01 4.04 -15.40
CA ASN A 84 0.56 3.97 -15.18
C ASN A 84 0.13 4.43 -13.78
N LEU A 85 1.03 5.07 -13.03
CA LEU A 85 0.81 5.50 -11.66
C LEU A 85 0.50 7.00 -11.56
N THR A 86 -0.52 7.34 -10.76
CA THR A 86 -0.79 8.69 -10.29
C THR A 86 -0.46 8.77 -8.81
N PHE A 87 0.47 9.66 -8.44
CA PHE A 87 0.86 9.89 -7.04
C PHE A 87 0.14 11.12 -6.51
N PHE A 88 -0.75 10.93 -5.55
CA PHE A 88 -1.35 12.01 -4.78
C PHE A 88 -0.48 12.30 -3.55
N ASN A 89 -0.02 13.54 -3.44
CA ASN A 89 0.73 14.01 -2.29
C ASN A 89 -0.17 14.88 -1.42
N GLY A 90 -0.63 14.34 -0.29
CA GLY A 90 -1.30 15.11 0.74
C GLY A 90 -0.34 16.03 1.49
N TYR A 91 -0.82 16.65 2.55
CA TYR A 91 -0.03 17.55 3.39
C TYR A 91 -0.06 17.12 4.86
N ARG A 92 0.79 17.76 5.66
CA ARG A 92 0.88 17.53 7.12
C ARG A 92 0.43 18.80 7.83
N SER A 93 -0.39 18.65 8.87
CA SER A 93 -0.78 19.79 9.71
C SER A 93 0.44 20.44 10.35
N LYS A 94 0.54 21.77 10.29
CA LYS A 94 1.63 22.53 10.95
C LYS A 94 1.60 22.39 12.47
N THR A 95 0.41 22.23 13.06
CA THR A 95 0.24 22.18 14.53
C THR A 95 0.44 20.78 15.09
N SER A 96 -0.13 19.75 14.43
CA SER A 96 -0.10 18.38 14.95
C SER A 96 0.87 17.45 14.23
N GLY A 97 1.43 17.86 13.08
CA GLY A 97 2.26 17.00 12.23
C GLY A 97 1.51 15.82 11.60
N LYS A 98 0.20 15.69 11.84
CA LYS A 98 -0.61 14.58 11.32
C LYS A 98 -0.85 14.73 9.83
N GLU A 99 -0.93 13.60 9.14
CA GLU A 99 -1.34 13.53 7.73
C GLU A 99 -2.74 14.12 7.56
N LYS A 100 -2.96 14.80 6.44
CA LYS A 100 -4.22 15.40 6.05
C LYS A 100 -4.49 15.11 4.59
N GLU A 101 -5.78 15.07 4.26
CA GLU A 101 -6.33 14.90 2.91
C GLU A 101 -6.14 13.52 2.27
N VAL A 102 -5.13 12.74 2.66
CA VAL A 102 -4.81 11.43 2.06
C VAL A 102 -6.00 10.46 2.12
N ASP A 103 -6.50 10.12 3.31
CA ASP A 103 -7.58 9.13 3.47
C ASP A 103 -8.88 9.60 2.82
N VAL A 104 -9.20 10.89 2.99
CA VAL A 104 -10.39 11.51 2.40
C VAL A 104 -10.33 11.46 0.88
N LYS A 105 -9.19 11.84 0.29
CA LYS A 105 -9.00 11.85 -1.16
C LYS A 105 -9.05 10.44 -1.74
N LEU A 106 -8.42 9.46 -1.09
CA LEU A 106 -8.49 8.05 -1.47
C LEU A 106 -9.94 7.54 -1.45
N ALA A 107 -10.68 7.76 -0.35
CA ALA A 107 -12.08 7.35 -0.24
C ALA A 107 -12.97 8.02 -1.31
N VAL A 108 -12.81 9.33 -1.52
CA VAL A 108 -13.56 10.10 -2.52
C VAL A 108 -13.25 9.60 -3.93
N ASP A 109 -11.99 9.37 -4.28
CA ASP A 109 -11.63 8.89 -5.62
C ASP A 109 -12.17 7.48 -5.89
N ILE A 110 -12.20 6.59 -4.89
CA ILE A 110 -12.85 5.29 -5.03
C ILE A 110 -14.33 5.46 -5.40
N VAL A 111 -15.04 6.36 -4.70
CA VAL A 111 -16.47 6.62 -4.92
C VAL A 111 -16.72 7.27 -6.28
N ASP A 112 -16.05 8.39 -6.57
CA ASP A 112 -16.21 9.15 -7.82
C ASP A 112 -15.91 8.29 -9.05
N LYS A 113 -14.77 7.58 -9.06
CA LYS A 113 -14.37 6.74 -10.18
C LYS A 113 -15.26 5.51 -10.35
N SER A 114 -15.85 5.03 -9.25
CA SER A 114 -16.86 3.97 -9.33
C SER A 114 -18.12 4.45 -10.03
N HIS A 115 -18.62 5.63 -9.66
CA HIS A 115 -19.80 6.27 -10.27
C HIS A 115 -19.59 6.58 -11.75
N ARG A 116 -18.41 7.10 -12.09
CA ARG A 116 -18.02 7.40 -13.47
C ARG A 116 -17.79 6.17 -14.36
N GLY A 117 -17.82 4.96 -13.79
CA GLY A 117 -17.63 3.74 -14.57
C GLY A 117 -16.20 3.56 -15.10
N GLU A 118 -15.19 4.21 -14.50
CA GLU A 118 -13.81 4.20 -15.02
C GLU A 118 -13.16 2.80 -14.99
N PHE A 119 -13.66 1.93 -14.10
CA PHE A 119 -13.22 0.56 -13.92
C PHE A 119 -14.40 -0.37 -13.60
N SER A 120 -14.18 -1.68 -13.79
CA SER A 120 -15.09 -2.74 -13.35
C SER A 120 -14.53 -3.54 -12.17
N LYS A 121 -13.21 -3.56 -12.00
CA LYS A 121 -12.52 -4.22 -10.88
C LYS A 121 -11.61 -3.25 -10.13
N ILE A 122 -11.61 -3.34 -8.81
CA ILE A 122 -10.77 -2.57 -7.92
C ILE A 122 -9.99 -3.48 -6.97
N PHE A 123 -8.72 -3.15 -6.80
CA PHE A 123 -7.92 -3.59 -5.67
C PHE A 123 -7.60 -2.41 -4.75
N LEU A 124 -7.66 -2.65 -3.44
CA LEU A 124 -7.16 -1.72 -2.42
C LEU A 124 -5.99 -2.35 -1.69
N ILE A 125 -4.82 -1.70 -1.70
CA ILE A 125 -3.74 -1.99 -0.75
C ILE A 125 -3.92 -1.08 0.45
N SER A 126 -4.38 -1.63 1.58
CA SER A 126 -4.38 -0.97 2.88
C SER A 126 -4.60 -1.98 4.00
N GLY A 127 -4.01 -1.72 5.16
CA GLY A 127 -4.37 -2.36 6.43
C GLY A 127 -5.45 -1.62 7.23
N ASP A 128 -5.89 -0.45 6.75
CA ASP A 128 -6.88 0.39 7.42
C ASP A 128 -8.30 0.07 6.94
N ALA A 129 -9.18 -0.26 7.90
CA ALA A 129 -10.57 -0.61 7.64
C ALA A 129 -11.48 0.60 7.41
N ASP A 130 -11.00 1.83 7.61
CA ASP A 130 -11.81 3.06 7.50
C ASP A 130 -12.32 3.32 6.07
N PHE A 131 -11.70 2.71 5.05
CA PHE A 131 -12.18 2.76 3.67
C PHE A 131 -13.43 1.89 3.39
N MET A 132 -13.95 1.18 4.40
CA MET A 132 -15.09 0.26 4.26
C MET A 132 -16.28 0.90 3.56
N HIS A 133 -16.67 2.11 3.96
CA HIS A 133 -17.83 2.77 3.38
C HIS A 133 -17.65 3.10 1.89
N ALA A 134 -16.47 3.55 1.48
CA ALA A 134 -16.16 3.79 0.07
C ALA A 134 -16.24 2.50 -0.75
N LEU A 135 -15.72 1.38 -0.21
CA LEU A 135 -15.80 0.08 -0.86
C LEU A 135 -17.23 -0.46 -0.94
N LEU A 136 -18.04 -0.26 0.10
CA LEU A 136 -19.46 -0.64 0.07
C LEU A 136 -20.24 0.15 -0.99
N VAL A 137 -19.93 1.43 -1.19
CA VAL A 137 -20.49 2.22 -2.29
C VAL A 137 -20.07 1.63 -3.64
N ALA A 138 -18.78 1.37 -3.85
CA ALA A 138 -18.28 0.74 -5.07
C ALA A 138 -18.97 -0.63 -5.32
N LYS A 139 -19.20 -1.42 -4.26
CA LYS A 139 -19.88 -2.71 -4.35
C LYS A 139 -21.32 -2.56 -4.84
N ARG A 140 -22.06 -1.58 -4.31
CA ARG A 140 -23.43 -1.26 -4.76
C ARG A 140 -23.45 -0.82 -6.23
N LEU A 141 -22.37 -0.21 -6.72
CA LEU A 141 -22.16 0.13 -8.12
C LEU A 141 -21.58 -1.03 -8.95
N HIS A 142 -21.76 -2.26 -8.48
CA HIS A 142 -21.38 -3.50 -9.14
C HIS A 142 -19.88 -3.62 -9.48
N LYS A 143 -19.00 -2.99 -8.70
CA LYS A 143 -17.55 -3.18 -8.84
C LYS A 143 -17.11 -4.47 -8.16
N ASP A 144 -16.25 -5.23 -8.85
CA ASP A 144 -15.55 -6.37 -8.25
C ASP A 144 -14.42 -5.85 -7.36
N ILE A 145 -14.45 -6.17 -6.06
CA ILE A 145 -13.56 -5.60 -5.05
C ILE A 145 -12.69 -6.69 -4.45
N SER A 146 -11.41 -6.40 -4.35
CA SER A 146 -10.43 -7.24 -3.65
C SER A 146 -9.48 -6.39 -2.81
N ILE A 147 -9.03 -6.94 -1.70
CA ILE A 147 -8.11 -6.27 -0.77
C ILE A 147 -6.75 -6.95 -0.86
N ILE A 148 -5.69 -6.17 -0.79
CA ILE A 148 -4.32 -6.64 -0.66
C ILE A 148 -3.77 -6.07 0.64
N SER A 149 -3.08 -6.89 1.42
CA SER A 149 -2.38 -6.43 2.62
C SER A 149 -1.01 -7.07 2.71
N LEU A 150 -0.09 -6.41 3.41
CA LEU A 150 1.15 -7.05 3.84
C LEU A 150 0.87 -7.92 5.07
N GLN A 151 1.69 -8.96 5.26
CA GLN A 151 1.60 -9.89 6.39
C GLN A 151 1.52 -9.24 7.79
N ASN A 152 2.00 -8.01 7.96
CA ASN A 152 2.03 -7.26 9.22
C ASN A 152 0.92 -6.18 9.32
N GLY A 153 -0.04 -6.17 8.41
CA GLY A 153 -1.11 -5.17 8.37
C GLY A 153 -2.41 -5.74 7.81
N ILE A 154 -2.83 -6.91 8.30
CA ILE A 154 -4.03 -7.61 7.80
C ILE A 154 -5.30 -6.89 8.30
N PRO A 155 -6.17 -6.40 7.40
CA PRO A 155 -7.42 -5.75 7.78
C PRO A 155 -8.52 -6.78 8.02
N TYR A 156 -8.59 -7.33 9.24
CA TYR A 156 -9.52 -8.41 9.58
C TYR A 156 -10.99 -8.10 9.29
N ARG A 157 -11.41 -6.83 9.37
CA ARG A 157 -12.79 -6.45 9.07
C ARG A 157 -13.13 -6.58 7.58
N PHE A 158 -12.20 -6.22 6.69
CA PHE A 158 -12.41 -6.37 5.26
C PHE A 158 -12.57 -7.82 4.85
N SER A 159 -11.83 -8.74 5.48
CA SER A 159 -11.80 -10.12 5.05
C SER A 159 -13.11 -10.88 5.21
N TYR A 160 -14.02 -10.44 6.09
CA TYR A 160 -15.37 -11.01 6.15
C TYR A 160 -16.22 -10.66 4.91
N LEU A 161 -15.95 -9.52 4.28
CA LEU A 161 -16.80 -8.98 3.21
C LEU A 161 -16.19 -9.17 1.82
N PHE A 162 -14.88 -8.98 1.69
CA PHE A 162 -14.15 -8.94 0.43
C PHE A 162 -13.03 -10.00 0.40
N PRO A 163 -12.76 -10.63 -0.76
CA PRO A 163 -11.55 -11.40 -0.96
C PRO A 163 -10.33 -10.59 -0.54
N THR A 164 -9.56 -11.12 0.41
CA THR A 164 -8.40 -10.45 0.98
C THR A 164 -7.15 -11.27 0.75
N TYR A 165 -6.23 -10.74 -0.03
CA TYR A 165 -4.96 -11.35 -0.38
C TYR A 165 -3.87 -10.82 0.56
N VAL A 166 -3.30 -11.71 1.36
CA VAL A 166 -2.24 -11.38 2.30
C VAL A 166 -0.90 -11.76 1.67
N PHE A 167 -0.07 -10.77 1.38
CA PHE A 167 1.26 -10.98 0.83
C PHE A 167 2.25 -11.28 1.96
N CYS A 168 2.76 -12.50 1.93
CA CYS A 168 3.71 -13.03 2.91
C CYS A 168 5.09 -13.22 2.29
N PHE A 169 6.11 -12.91 3.09
CA PHE A 169 7.52 -12.92 2.73
C PHE A 169 8.34 -13.84 3.64
N ASN A 170 7.84 -14.11 4.85
CA ASN A 170 8.43 -15.02 5.82
C ASN A 170 7.40 -16.07 6.24
N ARG A 171 7.85 -17.17 6.88
CA ARG A 171 6.94 -18.11 7.52
C ARG A 171 6.33 -17.45 8.76
N ILE A 172 5.02 -17.22 8.72
CA ILE A 172 4.22 -16.75 9.85
C ILE A 172 3.00 -17.67 9.95
N ASN A 173 2.67 -18.09 11.16
CA ASN A 173 1.44 -18.79 11.44
C ASN A 173 0.34 -17.76 11.67
N PHE A 174 -0.70 -17.82 10.86
CA PHE A 174 -1.89 -17.00 11.04
C PHE A 174 -3.03 -17.88 11.51
N PHE A 175 -3.82 -17.35 12.44
CA PHE A 175 -5.11 -17.93 12.81
C PHE A 175 -6.19 -17.01 12.25
N PHE A 176 -7.04 -17.56 11.40
CA PHE A 176 -8.14 -16.84 10.77
C PHE A 176 -9.46 -17.54 11.10
N ASP A 177 -10.51 -16.74 11.24
CA ASP A 177 -11.87 -17.27 11.32
C ASP A 177 -12.25 -17.87 9.96
N LYS A 178 -12.91 -19.03 9.96
CA LYS A 178 -13.34 -19.75 8.74
C LYS A 178 -14.25 -18.90 7.84
N LYS A 179 -14.95 -17.89 8.39
CA LYS A 179 -15.80 -16.96 7.64
C LYS A 179 -14.99 -15.89 6.90
N GLN A 180 -13.71 -15.72 7.21
CA GLN A 180 -12.84 -14.76 6.53
C GLN A 180 -12.41 -15.28 5.17
N LYS A 181 -12.55 -14.44 4.15
CA LYS A 181 -12.21 -14.69 2.75
C LYS A 181 -10.73 -14.38 2.49
N ILE A 182 -9.83 -14.93 3.31
CA ILE A 182 -8.39 -14.68 3.24
C ILE A 182 -7.69 -15.69 2.34
N LYS A 183 -6.79 -15.20 1.50
CA LYS A 183 -5.86 -16.00 0.71
C LYS A 183 -4.45 -15.54 0.98
N ILE A 184 -3.62 -16.42 1.54
CA ILE A 184 -2.19 -16.14 1.72
C ILE A 184 -1.48 -16.34 0.39
N ILE A 185 -0.72 -15.34 -0.05
CA ILE A 185 0.12 -15.39 -1.24
C ILE A 185 1.57 -15.20 -0.80
N LYS A 186 2.41 -16.18 -1.09
CA LYS A 186 3.85 -16.08 -0.85
C LYS A 186 4.51 -15.37 -2.02
N LEU A 187 5.19 -14.25 -1.74
CA LEU A 187 5.96 -13.51 -2.73
C LEU A 187 7.46 -13.68 -2.46
N SER A 188 8.27 -13.68 -3.51
CA SER A 188 9.72 -13.77 -3.38
C SER A 188 10.30 -12.43 -2.96
N ARG A 189 11.28 -12.41 -2.04
CA ARG A 189 11.89 -11.17 -1.52
C ARG A 189 12.84 -10.48 -2.51
N ASN A 190 12.91 -10.90 -3.77
CA ASN A 190 13.81 -10.31 -4.79
C ASN A 190 13.46 -8.85 -5.17
N PHE A 191 12.32 -8.34 -4.70
CA PHE A 191 11.94 -6.94 -4.80
C PHE A 191 12.58 -6.08 -3.69
N VAL A 192 13.17 -6.66 -2.65
CA VAL A 192 13.79 -5.87 -1.57
C VAL A 192 15.14 -5.31 -2.03
N LYS A 193 15.33 -4.00 -1.91
CA LYS A 193 16.58 -3.31 -2.28
C LYS A 193 17.25 -2.72 -1.05
N LYS A 194 18.58 -2.82 -0.97
CA LYS A 194 19.40 -2.10 0.02
C LYS A 194 19.47 -0.62 -0.33
N ILE A 195 19.50 0.23 0.69
CA ILE A 195 19.76 1.67 0.53
C ILE A 195 21.25 1.89 0.28
N PRO A 196 21.64 2.63 -0.79
CA PRO A 196 23.05 2.93 -1.07
C PRO A 196 23.72 3.74 0.05
N GLY A 197 24.99 3.43 0.34
CA GLY A 197 25.81 4.16 1.29
C GLY A 197 25.41 3.98 2.76
N MET A 198 24.74 2.88 3.09
CA MET A 198 24.52 2.46 4.48
C MET A 198 25.35 1.23 4.80
N HIS A 199 26.35 1.41 5.66
CA HIS A 199 26.97 0.30 6.34
C HIS A 199 26.03 -0.19 7.45
N ALA A 200 25.97 -1.50 7.68
CA ALA A 200 25.30 -2.03 8.86
C ALA A 200 25.94 -1.35 10.08
N SER A 201 25.14 -0.67 10.90
CA SER A 201 25.60 -0.21 12.21
C SER A 201 26.12 -1.46 12.93
N ARG A 202 27.44 -1.50 13.17
CA ARG A 202 28.01 -2.50 14.09
C ARG A 202 27.26 -2.33 15.41
N ALA A 203 26.60 -3.38 15.87
CA ALA A 203 26.07 -3.41 17.22
C ALA A 203 27.25 -3.23 18.16
N SER A 204 27.21 -2.15 18.94
CA SER A 204 28.02 -1.97 20.15
C SER A 204 27.53 -2.93 21.23
#